data_AF-A0A3B0T5K0-F1
#
_entry.id   AF-A0A3B0T5K0-F1
#
_cell.length_a   1.000
_cell.length_b   1.000
_cell.length_c   1.000
_cell.angle_alpha   90.00
_cell.angle_beta   90.00
_cell.angle_gamma   90.00
#
_symmetry.space_group_name_H-M   'P 1'
#
loop_
_entity.id
_entity.type
_entity.pdbx_description
1 polymer ?
#
loop_
_entity_poly.entity_id
_entity_poly.type
_entity_poly.pdbx_seq_one_letter_code
_entity_poly.pdbx_strand_id
1 'polypeptide(L)'
;MSGADLARHGTKWRRRNVNLPPLLPKLPAAAPLWGVVLVALTLAGCGTQDDFGRVNSSTLATRIGMAPYLLVPGYRDENAGRTALTPAETDLRRYANALTSGYAHQKTHGNYAQMVPIVPRKLRAALKSRTTAKYYVGEINRVGFKSGEAALNAITDDMRADERNIDGLWSAATKVYRADGIRIGEIDAGGIRPAVAGDILRRIEENRAIIDGVLKVAGERLEGYRMAISEAFVADPGSGYAGAKLEYVNLRRSVENLDSNLKGLGTRYALSLPRTDGCISQSLARAC
;
A
#
# COMPACT_ATOMS: atom_id res chain seq x y z
N MET A 1 1.42 29.74 51.57
CA MET A 1 -0.02 29.58 51.30
C MET A 1 -0.25 28.14 50.89
N SER A 2 -1.13 27.47 51.62
CA SER A 2 -1.42 26.03 51.59
C SER A 2 -2.15 25.60 50.32
N GLY A 3 -2.00 24.32 49.98
CA GLY A 3 -2.79 23.63 48.97
C GLY A 3 -4.26 23.43 49.37
N ALA A 4 -4.97 22.82 48.41
CA ALA A 4 -6.41 22.51 48.35
C ALA A 4 -7.28 23.60 47.70
N ASP A 5 -7.53 23.51 46.38
CA ASP A 5 -8.80 23.99 45.77
C ASP A 5 -9.04 23.65 44.28
N LEU A 6 -8.63 22.47 43.78
CA LEU A 6 -8.94 22.07 42.38
C LEU A 6 -9.60 20.69 42.26
N ALA A 7 -10.59 20.43 43.11
CA ALA A 7 -11.46 19.26 42.97
C ALA A 7 -12.92 19.63 43.18
N ARG A 8 -13.58 20.24 42.18
CA ARG A 8 -15.05 20.34 42.17
C ARG A 8 -15.68 20.72 40.81
N HIS A 9 -15.54 19.87 39.79
CA HIS A 9 -16.51 19.87 38.68
C HIS A 9 -16.86 18.44 38.24
N GLY A 10 -17.69 17.79 39.06
CA GLY A 10 -18.39 16.56 38.66
C GLY A 10 -19.53 16.91 37.72
N THR A 11 -19.33 16.72 36.41
CA THR A 11 -20.41 16.79 35.42
C THR A 11 -21.30 15.56 35.55
N LYS A 12 -22.46 15.73 36.19
CA LYS A 12 -23.56 14.75 36.18
C LYS A 12 -24.10 14.60 34.76
N TRP A 13 -23.67 13.56 34.05
CA TRP A 13 -24.31 13.12 32.81
C TRP A 13 -25.68 12.51 33.13
N ARG A 14 -26.72 13.32 33.03
CA ARG A 14 -28.12 12.90 33.09
C ARG A 14 -28.40 12.03 31.86
N ARG A 15 -28.51 10.71 32.02
CA ARG A 15 -28.97 9.81 30.95
C ARG A 15 -30.39 10.23 30.58
N ARG A 16 -30.56 10.89 29.44
CA ARG A 16 -31.87 11.02 28.79
C ARG A 16 -32.19 9.65 28.21
N ASN A 17 -33.23 8.99 28.73
CA ASN A 17 -33.85 7.85 28.08
C ASN A 17 -34.46 8.34 26.78
N VAL A 18 -33.72 8.19 25.68
CA VAL A 18 -34.24 8.40 24.34
C VAL A 18 -34.96 7.11 23.96
N ASN A 19 -36.30 7.13 24.05
CA ASN A 19 -37.14 6.10 23.44
C ASN A 19 -37.00 6.20 21.92
N LEU A 20 -36.09 5.42 21.35
CA LEU A 20 -36.00 5.22 19.91
C LEU A 20 -37.18 4.36 19.46
N PRO A 21 -37.98 4.79 18.46
CA PRO A 21 -39.00 3.93 17.88
C PRO A 21 -38.34 2.73 17.20
N PRO A 22 -38.92 1.52 17.29
CA PRO A 22 -38.42 0.34 16.59
C PRO A 22 -38.63 0.51 15.07
N LEU A 23 -37.64 1.06 14.38
CA LEU A 23 -37.58 1.14 12.91
C LEU A 23 -36.91 -0.11 12.32
N LEU A 24 -37.40 -1.30 12.68
CA LEU A 24 -37.07 -2.51 11.93
C LEU A 24 -38.32 -2.93 11.13
N PRO A 25 -38.29 -2.84 9.79
CA PRO A 25 -39.34 -3.44 8.97
C PRO A 25 -39.37 -4.94 9.26
N LYS A 26 -40.56 -5.48 9.55
CA LYS A 26 -40.79 -6.91 9.69
C LYS A 26 -40.40 -7.57 8.35
N LEU A 27 -39.25 -8.23 8.32
CA LEU A 27 -38.84 -9.04 7.18
C LEU A 27 -39.90 -10.15 6.96
N PRO A 28 -40.31 -10.40 5.70
CA PRO A 28 -41.27 -11.46 5.40
C PRO A 28 -40.73 -12.81 5.88
N ALA A 29 -41.61 -13.58 6.50
CA ALA A 29 -41.30 -14.91 7.01
C ALA A 29 -40.80 -15.83 5.89
N ALA A 30 -39.65 -16.46 6.14
CA ALA A 30 -39.14 -17.63 5.43
C ALA A 30 -39.10 -17.51 3.89
N ALA A 31 -38.25 -16.63 3.37
CA ALA A 31 -37.64 -16.92 2.07
C ALA A 31 -36.88 -18.25 2.21
N PRO A 32 -37.05 -19.23 1.28
CA PRO A 32 -36.42 -20.53 1.40
C PRO A 32 -34.89 -20.33 1.41
N LEU A 33 -34.28 -20.68 2.54
CA LEU A 33 -32.83 -20.65 2.79
C LEU A 33 -32.04 -21.29 1.64
N TRP A 34 -32.64 -22.29 0.98
CA TRP A 34 -32.12 -22.95 -0.22
C TRP A 34 -31.87 -22.01 -1.40
N GLY A 35 -32.74 -21.02 -1.64
CA GLY A 35 -32.54 -20.05 -2.73
C GLY A 35 -31.32 -19.17 -2.52
N VAL A 36 -31.06 -18.75 -1.27
CA VAL A 36 -29.88 -17.97 -0.91
C VAL A 36 -28.61 -18.81 -1.02
N VAL A 37 -28.66 -20.09 -0.60
CA VAL A 37 -27.52 -21.02 -0.71
C VAL A 37 -27.19 -21.35 -2.16
N LEU A 38 -28.19 -21.57 -3.01
CA LEU A 38 -27.98 -21.84 -4.44
C LEU A 38 -27.41 -20.63 -5.17
N VAL A 39 -27.93 -19.43 -4.90
CA VAL A 39 -27.37 -18.18 -5.46
C VAL A 39 -25.93 -17.99 -4.98
N ALA A 40 -25.64 -18.20 -3.69
CA ALA A 40 -24.27 -18.13 -3.16
C ALA A 40 -23.31 -19.16 -3.79
N LEU A 41 -23.77 -20.39 -4.03
CA LEU A 41 -22.97 -21.44 -4.70
C LEU A 41 -22.74 -21.12 -6.17
N THR A 42 -23.74 -20.61 -6.89
CA THR A 42 -23.57 -20.19 -8.31
C THR A 42 -22.65 -18.97 -8.45
N LEU A 43 -22.63 -18.06 -7.47
CA LEU A 43 -21.71 -16.92 -7.44
C LEU A 43 -20.27 -17.35 -7.09
N ALA A 44 -20.09 -18.39 -6.27
CA ALA A 44 -18.77 -18.94 -5.94
C ALA A 44 -18.15 -19.74 -7.11
N GLY A 45 -18.97 -20.32 -7.98
CA GLY A 45 -18.53 -21.14 -9.12
C GLY A 45 -18.00 -20.37 -10.34
N CYS A 46 -18.26 -19.05 -10.43
CA CYS A 46 -17.74 -18.19 -11.51
C CYS A 46 -16.41 -17.50 -11.15
N GLY A 47 -15.66 -18.08 -10.21
CA GLY A 47 -14.30 -17.66 -9.88
C GLY A 47 -13.31 -18.19 -10.91
N THR A 48 -13.20 -17.48 -12.03
CA THR A 48 -12.06 -17.39 -12.95
C THR A 48 -10.98 -18.47 -12.78
N GLN A 49 -11.10 -19.52 -13.59
CA GLN A 49 -9.98 -20.40 -13.91
C GLN A 49 -9.10 -19.63 -14.91
N ASP A 50 -7.92 -19.20 -14.47
CA ASP A 50 -6.99 -18.44 -15.30
C ASP A 50 -5.62 -19.12 -15.33
N ASP A 51 -4.98 -18.98 -16.48
CA ASP A 51 -3.85 -19.76 -16.97
C ASP A 51 -2.61 -19.64 -16.07
N PHE A 52 -1.96 -20.76 -15.76
CA PHE A 52 -0.67 -20.86 -15.04
C PHE A 52 -0.61 -20.37 -13.57
N GLY A 53 -1.52 -20.84 -12.72
CA GLY A 53 -1.26 -20.98 -11.27
C GLY A 53 -1.13 -19.68 -10.46
N ARG A 54 -1.56 -18.54 -10.99
CA ARG A 54 -1.64 -17.28 -10.25
C ARG A 54 -3.11 -16.90 -10.05
N VAL A 55 -3.50 -16.71 -8.79
CA VAL A 55 -4.83 -16.15 -8.45
C VAL A 55 -4.82 -14.67 -8.83
N ASN A 56 -5.35 -14.32 -10.00
CA ASN A 56 -5.68 -12.93 -10.29
C ASN A 56 -6.90 -12.53 -9.45
N SER A 57 -6.84 -11.39 -8.77
CA SER A 57 -8.01 -10.84 -8.09
C SER A 57 -9.08 -10.52 -9.13
N SER A 58 -10.27 -11.10 -9.01
CA SER A 58 -11.37 -10.82 -9.94
C SER A 58 -11.62 -9.31 -10.04
N THR A 59 -12.03 -8.83 -11.22
CA THR A 59 -12.40 -7.41 -11.42
C THR A 59 -13.48 -6.96 -10.43
N LEU A 60 -14.34 -7.90 -10.02
CA LEU A 60 -15.33 -7.72 -8.96
C LEU A 60 -14.66 -7.56 -7.58
N ALA A 61 -13.72 -8.42 -7.18
CA ALA A 61 -12.99 -8.29 -5.92
C ALA A 61 -12.25 -6.95 -5.83
N THR A 62 -11.68 -6.50 -6.96
CA THR A 62 -11.04 -5.18 -7.08
C THR A 62 -12.06 -4.04 -6.89
N ARG A 63 -13.25 -4.14 -7.50
CA ARG A 63 -14.33 -3.14 -7.33
C ARG A 63 -14.94 -3.13 -5.93
N ILE A 64 -15.14 -4.29 -5.31
CA ILE A 64 -15.70 -4.41 -3.95
C ILE A 64 -14.69 -3.93 -2.91
N GLY A 65 -13.40 -4.29 -3.06
CA GLY A 65 -12.32 -3.75 -2.23
C GLY A 65 -12.16 -2.23 -2.36
N MET A 66 -12.62 -1.64 -3.48
CA MET A 66 -12.64 -0.19 -3.72
C MET A 66 -13.86 0.53 -3.14
N ALA A 67 -14.93 -0.16 -2.75
CA ALA A 67 -16.17 0.45 -2.28
C ALA A 67 -15.96 1.44 -1.10
N PRO A 68 -15.10 1.17 -0.11
CA PRO A 68 -14.83 2.13 0.98
C PRO A 68 -14.13 3.40 0.50
N TYR A 69 -13.36 3.33 -0.60
CA TYR A 69 -12.52 4.42 -1.08
C TYR A 69 -13.23 5.30 -2.12
N LEU A 70 -14.27 4.80 -2.78
CA LEU A 70 -15.13 5.57 -3.69
C LEU A 70 -15.83 6.75 -2.99
N LEU A 71 -15.95 6.70 -1.66
CA LEU A 71 -16.54 7.76 -0.83
C LEU A 71 -15.52 8.82 -0.39
N VAL A 72 -14.22 8.64 -0.67
CA VAL A 72 -13.18 9.62 -0.31
C VAL A 72 -13.20 10.78 -1.32
N PRO A 73 -13.45 12.03 -0.91
CA PRO A 73 -13.51 13.17 -1.81
C PRO A 73 -12.18 13.39 -2.58
N GLY A 74 -12.25 13.39 -3.91
CA GLY A 74 -11.10 13.48 -4.83
C GLY A 74 -10.55 12.14 -5.33
N TYR A 75 -11.08 11.00 -4.88
CA TYR A 75 -10.64 9.68 -5.33
C TYR A 75 -10.76 9.47 -6.86
N ARG A 76 -11.83 10.00 -7.47
CA ARG A 76 -12.04 9.95 -8.92
C ARG A 76 -11.14 10.90 -9.70
N ASP A 77 -10.68 11.98 -9.06
CA ASP A 77 -9.89 13.04 -9.69
C ASP A 77 -8.38 12.79 -9.54
N GLU A 78 -7.96 11.94 -8.59
CA GLU A 78 -6.56 11.62 -8.32
C GLU A 78 -6.03 10.39 -9.08
N ASN A 79 -6.89 9.53 -9.63
CA ASN A 79 -6.45 8.35 -10.38
C ASN A 79 -6.04 8.72 -11.81
N ALA A 80 -4.87 8.25 -12.25
CA ALA A 80 -4.38 8.56 -13.58
C ALA A 80 -5.15 7.84 -14.69
N GLY A 81 -6.26 8.44 -15.12
CA GLY A 81 -6.91 8.14 -16.39
C GLY A 81 -7.97 7.05 -16.34
N ARG A 82 -8.88 7.09 -17.32
CA ARG A 82 -9.99 6.15 -17.52
C ARG A 82 -9.53 4.77 -18.01
N THR A 83 -8.21 4.56 -18.13
CA THR A 83 -7.59 3.36 -18.67
C THR A 83 -7.40 2.29 -17.60
N ALA A 84 -7.68 1.04 -17.97
CA ALA A 84 -7.47 -0.11 -17.09
C ALA A 84 -5.97 -0.29 -16.81
N LEU A 85 -5.65 -0.77 -15.60
CA LEU A 85 -4.29 -1.14 -15.22
C LEU A 85 -3.88 -2.41 -15.97
N THR A 86 -2.65 -2.41 -16.46
CA THR A 86 -2.00 -3.63 -16.98
C THR A 86 -1.65 -4.57 -15.83
N PRO A 87 -1.46 -5.88 -16.09
CA PRO A 87 -1.01 -6.83 -15.06
C PRO A 87 0.28 -6.40 -14.36
N ALA A 88 1.24 -5.82 -15.11
CA ALA A 88 2.49 -5.32 -14.55
C ALA A 88 2.28 -4.12 -13.61
N GLU A 89 1.36 -3.20 -13.95
CA GLU A 89 0.99 -2.11 -13.06
C GLU A 89 0.27 -2.62 -11.81
N THR A 90 -0.64 -3.59 -11.96
CA THR A 90 -1.30 -4.22 -10.82
C THR A 90 -0.29 -4.88 -9.88
N ASP A 91 0.68 -5.61 -10.42
CA ASP A 91 1.78 -6.20 -9.65
C ASP A 91 2.63 -5.12 -8.96
N LEU A 92 3.00 -4.04 -9.67
CA LEU A 92 3.76 -2.92 -9.10
C LEU A 92 3.03 -2.34 -7.89
N ARG A 93 1.73 -2.10 -8.02
CA ARG A 93 0.89 -1.55 -6.94
C ARG A 93 0.75 -2.52 -5.78
N ARG A 94 0.64 -3.83 -6.04
CA ARG A 94 0.58 -4.86 -5.01
C ARG A 94 1.85 -4.85 -4.15
N TYR A 95 3.03 -4.91 -4.76
CA TYR A 95 4.29 -4.90 -4.02
C TYR A 95 4.55 -3.55 -3.36
N ALA A 96 4.21 -2.44 -4.03
CA ALA A 96 4.29 -1.12 -3.43
C ALA A 96 3.39 -1.00 -2.19
N ASN A 97 2.17 -1.53 -2.24
CA ASN A 97 1.27 -1.53 -1.09
C ASN A 97 1.81 -2.42 0.03
N ALA A 98 2.36 -3.60 -0.26
CA ALA A 98 2.98 -4.45 0.75
C ALA A 98 4.10 -3.72 1.51
N LEU A 99 4.97 -2.99 0.80
CA LEU A 99 6.09 -2.25 1.39
C LEU A 99 5.67 -0.95 2.11
N THR A 100 4.59 -0.31 1.64
CA THR A 100 4.12 1.00 2.17
C THR A 100 2.97 0.89 3.17
N SER A 101 2.29 -0.25 3.21
CA SER A 101 1.40 -0.59 4.32
C SER A 101 2.23 -0.71 5.61
N GLY A 102 1.60 -0.43 6.76
CA GLY A 102 2.28 -0.54 8.06
C GLY A 102 2.95 -1.90 8.21
N TYR A 103 4.05 -1.94 8.98
CA TYR A 103 4.86 -3.15 9.18
C TYR A 103 3.98 -4.39 9.34
N ALA A 104 4.08 -5.27 8.36
CA ALA A 104 3.18 -6.39 8.24
C ALA A 104 3.81 -7.57 8.98
N HIS A 105 3.35 -7.81 10.20
CA HIS A 105 3.56 -9.12 10.79
C HIS A 105 2.95 -10.19 9.88
N GLN A 106 3.53 -11.39 9.82
CA GLN A 106 3.12 -12.46 8.90
C GLN A 106 1.60 -12.74 8.88
N LYS A 107 0.89 -12.51 10.01
CA LYS A 107 -0.56 -12.65 10.15
C LYS A 107 -1.40 -11.55 9.46
N THR A 108 -0.84 -10.37 9.23
CA THR A 108 -1.53 -9.24 8.56
C THR A 108 -1.10 -9.08 7.09
N HIS A 109 0.02 -9.67 6.69
CA HIS A 109 0.56 -9.62 5.31
C HIS A 109 -0.46 -10.08 4.25
N GLY A 110 -1.15 -11.20 4.49
CA GLY A 110 -2.12 -11.75 3.55
C GLY A 110 -3.33 -10.83 3.30
N ASN A 111 -3.74 -10.07 4.32
CA ASN A 111 -4.93 -9.23 4.25
C ASN A 111 -4.66 -7.89 3.55
N TYR A 112 -3.47 -7.31 3.73
CA TYR A 112 -3.13 -6.02 3.11
C TYR A 112 -2.56 -6.16 1.70
N ALA A 113 -1.81 -7.22 1.39
CA ALA A 113 -1.29 -7.47 0.04
C ALA A 113 -2.41 -7.73 -0.99
N GLN A 114 -3.58 -8.19 -0.55
CA GLN A 114 -4.75 -8.40 -1.41
C GLN A 114 -5.61 -7.14 -1.59
N MET A 115 -5.40 -6.10 -0.77
CA MET A 115 -6.07 -4.82 -0.94
C MET A 115 -5.41 -4.04 -2.09
N VAL A 116 -5.81 -4.33 -3.32
CA VAL A 116 -5.51 -3.49 -4.49
C VAL A 116 -6.57 -2.37 -4.46
N PRO A 117 -6.27 -1.19 -3.89
CA PRO A 117 -5.42 -0.26 -4.64
C PRO A 117 -4.60 0.72 -3.78
N ILE A 118 -3.73 1.44 -4.48
CA ILE A 118 -3.01 2.59 -3.95
C ILE A 118 -3.98 3.59 -3.31
N VAL A 119 -3.81 3.66 -2.01
CA VAL A 119 -3.97 4.80 -1.11
C VAL A 119 -3.81 6.11 -1.89
N PRO A 120 -4.88 6.87 -2.14
CA PRO A 120 -4.84 8.20 -2.76
C PRO A 120 -3.78 9.09 -2.12
N ARG A 121 -3.35 10.16 -2.80
CA ARG A 121 -2.34 11.09 -2.27
C ARG A 121 -2.73 11.62 -0.88
N LYS A 122 -4.02 11.73 -0.61
CA LYS A 122 -4.58 12.08 0.71
C LYS A 122 -4.48 10.97 1.77
N LEU A 123 -4.64 9.71 1.39
CA LEU A 123 -4.56 8.58 2.32
C LEU A 123 -3.09 8.24 2.68
N ARG A 124 -2.12 8.67 1.85
CA ARG A 124 -0.67 8.61 2.12
C ARG A 124 -0.29 9.36 3.39
N ALA A 125 -0.96 10.48 3.70
CA ALA A 125 -0.71 11.24 4.92
C ALA A 125 -1.09 10.45 6.19
N ALA A 126 -2.18 9.69 6.14
CA ALA A 126 -2.64 8.86 7.26
C ALA A 126 -1.76 7.62 7.48
N LEU A 127 -1.19 7.05 6.41
CA LEU A 127 -0.25 5.92 6.50
C LEU A 127 1.19 6.32 6.80
N LYS A 128 1.56 7.58 6.57
CA LYS A 128 2.91 8.11 6.86
C LYS A 128 3.30 7.92 8.34
N SER A 129 2.35 7.98 9.27
CA SER A 129 2.64 7.73 10.69
C SER A 129 3.02 6.28 10.98
N ARG A 130 2.45 5.32 10.24
CA ARG A 130 2.61 3.87 10.44
C ARG A 130 3.86 3.27 9.77
N THR A 131 4.57 4.07 8.98
CA THR A 131 5.80 3.66 8.28
C THR A 131 7.05 4.23 8.92
N THR A 132 6.93 5.05 9.97
CA THR A 132 8.07 5.61 10.69
C THR A 132 8.83 4.53 11.49
N ALA A 133 10.14 4.71 11.64
CA ALA A 133 10.98 3.84 12.48
C ALA A 133 10.44 3.71 13.92
N LYS A 134 10.05 4.84 14.53
CA LYS A 134 9.49 4.88 15.88
C LYS A 134 8.20 4.07 16.01
N TYR A 135 7.34 4.10 14.98
CA TYR A 135 6.12 3.31 14.99
C TYR A 135 6.41 1.81 15.01
N TYR A 136 7.39 1.35 14.24
CA TYR A 136 7.78 -0.06 14.24
C TYR A 136 8.27 -0.54 15.60
N VAL A 137 9.20 0.22 16.19
CA VAL A 137 9.75 -0.09 17.51
C VAL A 137 8.62 -0.16 18.54
N GLY A 138 7.71 0.82 18.52
CA GLY A 138 6.52 0.80 19.37
C GLY A 138 5.63 -0.43 19.15
N GLU A 139 5.49 -0.89 17.91
CA GLU A 139 4.71 -2.08 17.57
C GLU A 139 5.37 -3.36 18.08
N ILE A 140 6.68 -3.53 17.86
CA ILE A 140 7.46 -4.66 18.38
C ILE A 140 7.38 -4.73 19.90
N ASN A 141 7.54 -3.59 20.57
CA ASN A 141 7.42 -3.50 22.03
C ASN A 141 6.00 -3.79 22.53
N ARG A 142 4.97 -3.44 21.74
CA ARG A 142 3.55 -3.69 22.08
C ARG A 142 3.17 -5.17 21.97
N VAL A 143 3.79 -5.94 21.09
CA VAL A 143 3.50 -7.39 20.94
C VAL A 143 3.84 -8.15 22.22
N GLY A 144 4.81 -7.68 23.02
CA GLY A 144 5.14 -8.29 24.32
C GLY A 144 5.71 -9.70 24.17
N PHE A 145 6.71 -9.86 23.31
CA PHE A 145 7.38 -11.14 23.08
C PHE A 145 7.92 -11.74 24.39
N LYS A 146 7.88 -13.08 24.50
CA LYS A 146 8.30 -13.81 25.72
C LYS A 146 9.82 -13.82 25.94
N SER A 147 10.61 -13.56 24.89
CA SER A 147 12.08 -13.48 24.92
C SER A 147 12.56 -12.50 23.85
N GLY A 148 13.80 -11.98 24.00
CA GLY A 148 14.38 -11.14 22.95
C GLY A 148 14.69 -11.92 21.68
N GLU A 149 14.99 -13.23 21.81
CA GLU A 149 15.13 -14.11 20.65
C GLU A 149 13.84 -14.20 19.82
N ALA A 150 12.68 -14.29 20.46
CA ALA A 150 11.40 -14.28 19.75
C ALA A 150 11.15 -12.95 19.03
N ALA A 151 11.54 -11.82 19.63
CA ALA A 151 11.47 -10.51 18.98
C ALA A 151 12.43 -10.42 17.78
N LEU A 152 13.67 -10.90 17.91
CA LEU A 152 14.66 -10.93 16.83
C LEU A 152 14.21 -11.80 15.66
N ASN A 153 13.59 -12.94 15.94
CA ASN A 153 13.02 -13.81 14.90
C ASN A 153 11.89 -13.11 14.15
N ALA A 154 10.97 -12.44 14.86
CA ALA A 154 9.90 -11.68 14.22
C ALA A 154 10.44 -10.53 13.35
N ILE A 155 11.43 -9.79 13.85
CA ILE A 155 12.10 -8.73 13.08
C ILE A 155 12.76 -9.31 11.82
N THR A 156 13.42 -10.46 11.94
CA THR A 156 14.05 -11.17 10.81
C THR A 156 13.04 -11.63 9.77
N ASP A 157 11.89 -12.16 10.20
CA ASP A 157 10.83 -12.60 9.30
C ASP A 157 10.20 -11.43 8.54
N ASP A 158 10.01 -10.29 9.21
CA ASP A 158 9.55 -9.05 8.59
C ASP A 158 10.56 -8.56 7.53
N MET A 159 11.87 -8.58 7.84
CA MET A 159 12.93 -8.19 6.89
C MET A 159 12.96 -9.11 5.64
N ARG A 160 12.82 -10.42 5.83
CA ARG A 160 12.76 -11.39 4.72
C ARG A 160 11.50 -11.20 3.87
N ALA A 161 10.38 -10.79 4.49
CA ALA A 161 9.16 -10.48 3.76
C ALA A 161 9.34 -9.23 2.89
N ASP A 162 9.98 -8.19 3.42
CA ASP A 162 10.32 -6.99 2.65
C ASP A 162 11.26 -7.29 1.49
N GLU A 163 12.28 -8.13 1.70
CA GLU A 163 13.20 -8.52 0.64
C GLU A 163 12.47 -9.19 -0.55
N ARG A 164 11.56 -10.15 -0.27
CA ARG A 164 10.73 -10.77 -1.31
C ARG A 164 9.86 -9.75 -2.06
N ASN A 165 9.34 -8.75 -1.36
CA ASN A 165 8.54 -7.70 -1.97
C ASN A 165 9.38 -6.73 -2.80
N ILE A 166 10.62 -6.46 -2.40
CA ILE A 166 11.59 -5.65 -3.16
C ILE A 166 11.91 -6.33 -4.51
N ASP A 167 12.16 -7.64 -4.50
CA ASP A 167 12.42 -8.39 -5.73
C ASP A 167 11.20 -8.38 -6.67
N GLY A 168 10.01 -8.60 -6.10
CA GLY A 168 8.75 -8.52 -6.83
C GLY A 168 8.52 -7.13 -7.43
N LEU A 169 8.79 -6.07 -6.66
CA LEU A 169 8.68 -4.67 -7.08
C LEU A 169 9.64 -4.37 -8.23
N TRP A 170 10.90 -4.80 -8.15
CA TRP A 170 11.89 -4.61 -9.21
C TRP A 170 11.44 -5.22 -10.53
N SER A 171 10.97 -6.47 -10.48
CA SER A 171 10.46 -7.19 -11.66
C SER A 171 9.26 -6.48 -12.29
N ALA A 172 8.31 -6.03 -11.46
CA ALA A 172 7.14 -5.29 -11.92
C ALA A 172 7.50 -3.91 -12.49
N ALA A 173 8.34 -3.14 -11.79
CA ALA A 173 8.80 -1.82 -12.20
C ALA A 173 9.51 -1.88 -13.56
N THR A 174 10.38 -2.86 -13.78
CA THR A 174 11.08 -3.03 -15.06
C THR A 174 10.10 -3.22 -16.23
N LYS A 175 9.05 -4.02 -16.03
CA LYS A 175 8.00 -4.23 -17.05
C LYS A 175 7.19 -2.96 -17.29
N VAL A 176 6.84 -2.25 -16.23
CA VAL A 176 6.12 -0.96 -16.31
C VAL A 176 6.95 0.08 -17.05
N TYR A 177 8.24 0.25 -16.71
CA TYR A 177 9.13 1.18 -17.42
C TYR A 177 9.25 0.87 -18.92
N ARG A 178 9.32 -0.41 -19.29
CA ARG A 178 9.32 -0.82 -20.70
C ARG A 178 8.01 -0.45 -21.39
N ALA A 179 6.88 -0.74 -20.76
CA ALA A 179 5.56 -0.40 -21.29
C ALA A 179 5.39 1.12 -21.42
N ASP A 180 5.88 1.89 -20.45
CA ASP A 180 5.88 3.34 -20.46
C ASP A 180 6.74 3.89 -21.60
N GLY A 181 7.91 3.31 -21.87
CA GLY A 181 8.74 3.67 -23.03
C GLY A 181 8.01 3.46 -24.37
N ILE A 182 7.29 2.35 -24.54
CA ILE A 182 6.48 2.09 -25.74
C ILE A 182 5.36 3.12 -25.86
N ARG A 183 4.64 3.39 -24.77
CA ARG A 183 3.56 4.37 -24.73
C ARG A 183 4.03 5.78 -25.12
N ILE A 184 5.21 6.18 -24.65
CA ILE A 184 5.83 7.46 -25.02
C ILE A 184 6.16 7.49 -26.51
N GLY A 185 6.78 6.43 -27.04
CA GLY A 185 7.08 6.33 -28.48
C GLY A 185 5.83 6.46 -29.36
N GLU A 186 4.71 5.87 -28.97
CA GLU A 186 3.44 5.99 -29.69
C GLU A 186 2.82 7.40 -29.60
N ILE A 187 3.00 8.09 -28.47
CA ILE A 187 2.61 9.50 -28.34
C ILE A 187 3.45 10.37 -29.28
N ASP A 188 4.76 10.16 -29.29
CA ASP A 188 5.71 10.94 -30.09
C ASP A 188 5.51 10.71 -31.60
N ALA A 189 5.09 9.50 -31.99
CA ALA A 189 4.72 9.19 -33.38
C ALA A 189 3.43 9.89 -33.84
N GLY A 190 2.67 10.54 -32.93
CA GLY A 190 1.45 11.30 -33.25
C GLY A 190 0.22 10.44 -33.56
N GLY A 191 0.28 9.12 -33.34
CA GLY A 191 -0.83 8.19 -33.60
C GLY A 191 -1.93 8.22 -32.55
N ILE A 192 -1.71 8.88 -31.41
CA ILE A 192 -2.61 8.88 -30.25
C ILE A 192 -3.36 10.22 -30.13
N ARG A 193 -4.68 10.14 -29.90
CA ARG A 193 -5.51 11.34 -29.64
C ARG A 193 -5.00 12.12 -28.41
N PRO A 194 -4.98 13.46 -28.40
CA PRO A 194 -4.42 14.26 -27.30
C PRO A 194 -4.96 13.94 -25.90
N ALA A 195 -6.28 13.71 -25.79
CA ALA A 195 -6.90 13.34 -24.50
C ALA A 195 -6.37 12.00 -23.96
N VAL A 196 -6.11 11.03 -24.84
CA VAL A 196 -5.57 9.72 -24.46
C VAL A 196 -4.08 9.84 -24.10
N ALA A 197 -3.33 10.66 -24.84
CA ALA A 197 -1.93 10.95 -24.52
C ALA A 197 -1.80 11.58 -23.13
N GLY A 198 -2.67 12.53 -22.76
CA GLY A 198 -2.70 13.13 -21.42
C GLY A 198 -2.95 12.12 -20.30
N ASP A 199 -3.86 11.17 -20.50
CA ASP A 199 -4.13 10.09 -19.53
C ASP A 199 -2.93 9.13 -19.38
N ILE A 200 -2.27 8.80 -20.50
CA ILE A 200 -1.05 7.96 -20.50
C ILE A 200 0.09 8.65 -19.73
N LEU A 201 0.36 9.93 -20.02
CA LEU A 201 1.44 10.67 -19.34
C LEU A 201 1.19 10.75 -17.83
N ARG A 202 -0.07 11.01 -17.42
CA ARG A 202 -0.44 11.00 -16.00
C ARG A 202 -0.20 9.63 -15.35
N ARG A 203 -0.45 8.54 -16.08
CA ARG A 203 -0.23 7.16 -15.57
C ARG A 203 1.26 6.89 -15.38
N ILE A 204 2.10 7.33 -16.31
CA ILE A 204 3.55 7.21 -16.22
C ILE A 204 4.07 7.99 -14.99
N GLU A 205 3.60 9.22 -14.80
CA GLU A 205 3.95 10.03 -13.62
C GLU A 205 3.52 9.36 -12.32
N GLU A 206 2.31 8.80 -12.28
CA GLU A 206 1.82 8.06 -11.11
C GLU A 206 2.69 6.84 -10.82
N ASN A 207 3.03 6.03 -11.83
CA ASN A 207 3.90 4.86 -11.70
C ASN A 207 5.27 5.24 -11.10
N ARG A 208 5.87 6.35 -11.55
CA ARG A 208 7.13 6.87 -10.99
C ARG A 208 6.97 7.32 -9.54
N ALA A 209 5.92 8.10 -9.25
CA ALA A 209 5.63 8.58 -7.90
C ALA A 209 5.32 7.45 -6.90
N ILE A 210 4.87 6.28 -7.37
CA ILE A 210 4.72 5.07 -6.56
C ILE A 210 6.09 4.54 -6.16
N ILE A 211 6.96 4.37 -7.15
CA ILE A 211 8.32 3.84 -6.96
C ILE A 211 9.12 4.72 -6.00
N ASP A 212 9.13 6.04 -6.22
CA ASP A 212 9.83 6.99 -5.34
C ASP A 212 9.28 6.95 -3.90
N GLY A 213 7.96 6.81 -3.77
CA GLY A 213 7.31 6.69 -2.47
C GLY A 213 7.74 5.42 -1.73
N VAL A 214 7.87 4.29 -2.43
CA VAL A 214 8.32 3.03 -1.85
C VAL A 214 9.77 3.13 -1.40
N LEU A 215 10.67 3.69 -2.22
CA LEU A 215 12.08 3.86 -1.86
C LEU A 215 12.26 4.70 -0.59
N LYS A 216 11.48 5.78 -0.46
CA LYS A 216 11.47 6.60 0.75
C LYS A 216 11.03 5.79 1.98
N VAL A 217 9.97 5.00 1.86
CA VAL A 217 9.48 4.17 2.96
C VAL A 217 10.45 3.05 3.31
N ALA A 218 11.10 2.43 2.32
CA ALA A 218 12.10 1.39 2.55
C ALA A 218 13.26 1.91 3.43
N GLY A 219 13.70 3.15 3.23
CA GLY A 219 14.71 3.79 4.10
C GLY A 219 14.25 3.93 5.55
N GLU A 220 13.00 4.37 5.78
CA GLU A 220 12.40 4.47 7.12
C GLU A 220 12.28 3.09 7.79
N ARG A 221 11.94 2.05 7.02
CA ARG A 221 11.82 0.67 7.50
C ARG A 221 13.16 0.09 7.92
N LEU A 222 14.21 0.30 7.12
CA LEU A 222 15.58 -0.07 7.49
C LEU A 222 15.97 0.55 8.83
N GLU A 223 15.66 1.83 9.03
CA GLU A 223 15.96 2.49 10.30
C GLU A 223 15.15 1.90 11.46
N GLY A 224 13.87 1.58 11.23
CA GLY A 224 13.02 0.86 12.17
C GLY A 224 13.62 -0.49 12.59
N TYR A 225 14.04 -1.31 11.63
CA TYR A 225 14.67 -2.61 11.89
C TYR A 225 15.97 -2.45 12.68
N ARG A 226 16.82 -1.50 12.30
CA ARG A 226 18.09 -1.23 12.99
C ARG A 226 17.87 -0.85 14.45
N MET A 227 16.89 0.02 14.72
CA MET A 227 16.51 0.41 16.09
C MET A 227 15.95 -0.78 16.87
N ALA A 228 15.00 -1.52 16.30
CA ALA A 228 14.36 -2.66 16.96
C ALA A 228 15.36 -3.78 17.30
N ILE A 229 16.30 -4.09 16.41
CA ILE A 229 17.39 -5.05 16.66
C ILE A 229 18.28 -4.57 17.83
N SER A 230 18.56 -3.27 17.90
CA SER A 230 19.38 -2.69 18.97
C SER A 230 18.67 -2.73 20.32
N GLU A 231 17.37 -2.41 20.37
CA GLU A 231 16.56 -2.50 21.60
C GLU A 231 16.40 -3.95 22.07
N ALA A 232 16.13 -4.88 21.15
CA ALA A 232 16.02 -6.30 21.47
C ALA A 232 17.32 -6.85 22.08
N PHE A 233 18.48 -6.42 21.58
CA PHE A 233 19.78 -6.80 22.14
C PHE A 233 20.03 -6.24 23.54
N VAL A 234 19.61 -5.00 23.81
CA VAL A 234 19.72 -4.41 25.16
C VAL A 234 18.83 -5.15 26.15
N ALA A 235 17.64 -5.58 25.71
CA ALA A 235 16.72 -6.33 26.55
C ALA A 235 17.22 -7.75 26.85
N ASP A 236 17.79 -8.44 25.86
CA ASP A 236 18.22 -9.83 25.96
C ASP A 236 19.34 -10.12 24.93
N PRO A 237 20.62 -10.11 25.33
CA PRO A 237 21.75 -10.35 24.44
C PRO A 237 21.90 -11.84 24.12
N GLY A 238 20.94 -12.38 23.35
CA GLY A 238 20.93 -13.76 22.86
C GLY A 238 21.74 -13.98 21.58
N SER A 239 21.89 -15.25 21.20
CA SER A 239 22.63 -15.69 20.00
C SER A 239 22.01 -15.21 18.67
N GLY A 240 20.70 -14.94 18.64
CA GLY A 240 19.97 -14.49 17.44
C GLY A 240 20.39 -13.12 16.90
N TYR A 241 21.12 -12.31 17.68
CA TYR A 241 21.50 -10.96 17.29
C TYR A 241 22.39 -10.90 16.04
N ALA A 242 23.36 -11.81 15.94
CA ALA A 242 24.25 -11.88 14.79
C ALA A 242 23.49 -12.21 13.50
N GLY A 243 22.51 -13.13 13.58
CA GLY A 243 21.63 -13.48 12.47
C GLY A 243 20.78 -12.29 12.02
N ALA A 244 20.12 -11.61 12.96
CA ALA A 244 19.31 -10.43 12.65
C ALA A 244 20.15 -9.30 12.02
N LYS A 245 21.39 -9.08 12.48
CA LYS A 245 22.30 -8.11 11.86
C LYS A 245 22.69 -8.47 10.43
N LEU A 246 22.96 -9.76 10.17
CA LEU A 246 23.29 -10.22 8.82
C LEU A 246 22.10 -9.99 7.87
N GLU A 247 20.89 -10.32 8.31
CA GLU A 247 19.67 -10.13 7.54
C GLU A 247 19.38 -8.64 7.28
N TYR A 248 19.64 -7.77 8.26
CA TYR A 248 19.60 -6.32 8.06
C TYR A 248 20.57 -5.84 6.97
N VAL A 249 21.81 -6.35 6.96
CA VAL A 249 22.81 -6.00 5.94
C VAL A 249 22.37 -6.47 4.55
N ASN A 250 21.78 -7.67 4.45
CA ASN A 250 21.26 -8.19 3.19
C ASN A 250 20.10 -7.33 2.68
N LEU A 251 19.10 -7.05 3.51
CA LEU A 251 17.97 -6.21 3.14
C LEU A 251 18.42 -4.81 2.72
N ARG A 252 19.35 -4.20 3.46
CA ARG A 252 19.92 -2.89 3.11
C ARG A 252 20.56 -2.91 1.73
N ARG A 253 21.37 -3.94 1.42
CA ARG A 253 21.97 -4.12 0.09
C ARG A 253 20.90 -4.27 -0.99
N SER A 254 19.83 -5.02 -0.73
CA SER A 254 18.71 -5.20 -1.65
C SER A 254 17.99 -3.87 -1.94
N VAL A 255 17.79 -3.01 -0.93
CA VAL A 255 17.24 -1.65 -1.11
C VAL A 255 18.19 -0.74 -1.91
N GLU A 256 19.49 -0.75 -1.60
CA GLU A 256 20.50 0.05 -2.32
C GLU A 256 20.63 -0.37 -3.79
N ASN A 257 20.58 -1.68 -4.07
CA ASN A 257 20.56 -2.24 -5.41
C ASN A 257 19.27 -1.83 -6.15
N LEU A 258 18.12 -1.93 -5.49
CA LEU A 258 16.84 -1.51 -6.06
C LEU A 258 16.88 -0.03 -6.48
N ASP A 259 17.31 0.87 -5.59
CA ASP A 259 17.43 2.32 -5.88
C ASP A 259 18.37 2.59 -7.07
N SER A 260 19.56 1.97 -7.06
CA SER A 260 20.55 2.11 -8.14
C SER A 260 20.01 1.62 -9.49
N ASN A 261 19.36 0.46 -9.50
CA ASN A 261 18.79 -0.14 -10.68
C ASN A 261 17.62 0.70 -11.24
N LEU A 262 16.74 1.19 -10.37
CA LEU A 262 15.61 2.03 -10.77
C LEU A 262 16.06 3.39 -11.29
N LYS A 263 17.08 4.02 -10.69
CA LYS A 263 17.71 5.23 -11.25
C LYS A 263 18.29 4.95 -12.63
N GLY A 264 18.97 3.82 -12.81
CA GLY A 264 19.51 3.40 -14.10
C GLY A 264 18.43 3.12 -15.16
N LEU A 265 17.23 2.68 -14.78
CA LEU A 265 16.08 2.61 -15.70
C LEU A 265 15.54 4.01 -15.99
N GLY A 266 15.32 4.82 -14.94
CA GLY A 266 14.83 6.19 -15.05
C GLY A 266 15.67 7.02 -16.02
N THR A 267 17.00 6.97 -15.94
CA THR A 267 17.89 7.67 -16.88
C THR A 267 17.73 7.15 -18.32
N ARG A 268 17.66 5.83 -18.52
CA ARG A 268 17.48 5.23 -19.85
C ARG A 268 16.17 5.66 -20.52
N TYR A 269 15.08 5.78 -19.75
CA TYR A 269 13.76 6.16 -20.25
C TYR A 269 13.44 7.66 -20.10
N ALA A 270 14.25 8.44 -19.39
CA ALA A 270 14.15 9.89 -19.33
C ALA A 270 14.80 10.55 -20.55
N LEU A 271 15.83 9.92 -21.12
CA LEU A 271 16.41 10.34 -22.42
C LEU A 271 15.42 10.19 -23.58
N SER A 272 14.36 9.41 -23.43
CA SER A 272 13.30 9.24 -24.44
C SER A 272 12.05 10.08 -24.17
N LEU A 273 11.98 10.85 -23.08
CA LEU A 273 10.89 11.81 -22.91
C LEU A 273 11.29 13.13 -23.57
N PRO A 274 10.48 13.71 -24.47
CA PRO A 274 10.71 15.08 -24.88
C PRO A 274 10.73 15.94 -23.61
N ARG A 275 11.76 16.78 -23.46
CA ARG A 275 11.82 17.80 -22.39
C ARG A 275 10.61 18.71 -22.56
N THR A 276 9.53 18.40 -21.84
CA THR A 276 8.35 19.26 -21.77
C THR A 276 8.63 20.40 -20.80
N ASP A 277 9.73 21.14 -21.01
CA ASP A 277 10.13 22.27 -20.16
C ASP A 277 9.26 23.52 -20.41
N GLY A 278 8.09 23.39 -21.05
CA GLY A 278 7.25 24.57 -21.36
C GLY A 278 5.77 24.36 -21.67
N CYS A 279 5.28 23.18 -22.06
CA CYS A 279 3.93 23.08 -22.65
C CYS A 279 2.83 22.50 -21.75
N ILE A 280 3.13 21.68 -20.74
CA ILE A 280 2.06 21.04 -19.93
C ILE A 280 1.51 21.99 -18.86
N SER A 281 2.30 22.97 -18.41
CA SER A 281 1.84 23.98 -17.44
C SER A 281 0.76 24.93 -18.00
N GLN A 282 0.76 25.23 -19.30
CA GLN A 282 -0.19 26.20 -19.86
C GLN A 282 -1.50 25.58 -20.35
N SER A 283 -1.50 24.31 -20.76
CA SER A 283 -2.73 23.64 -21.22
C SER A 283 -3.62 23.15 -20.08
N LEU A 284 -3.05 22.82 -18.92
CA LEU A 284 -3.83 22.49 -17.71
C LEU A 284 -4.35 23.75 -16.99
N ALA A 285 -3.72 24.92 -17.16
CA ALA A 285 -4.19 26.18 -16.59
C ALA A 285 -5.43 26.78 -17.30
N ARG A 286 -5.83 26.24 -18.46
CA ARG A 286 -7.02 26.69 -19.21
C ARG A 286 -8.24 25.78 -19.08
N ALA A 287 -8.16 24.76 -18.22
CA ALA A 287 -9.25 23.81 -17.96
C ALA A 287 -9.81 23.88 -16.52
N CYS A 288 -9.49 24.95 -15.77
CA CYS A 288 -10.14 25.35 -14.53
C CYS A 288 -10.93 26.64 -14.75
#